data_AF-A0A383S7P2-F1
#
_entry.id   AF-A0A383S7P2-F1
#
_cell.length_a   1.000
_cell.length_b   1.000
_cell.length_c   1.000
_cell.angle_alpha   90.00
_cell.angle_beta   90.00
_cell.angle_gamma   90.00
#
_symmetry.space_group_name_H-M   'P 1'
#
loop_
_entity.id
_entity.type
_entity.pdbx_description
1 polymer ?
#
loop_
_entity_poly.entity_id
_entity_poly.type
_entity_poly.pdbx_seq_one_letter_code
_entity_poly.pdbx_strand_id
1 'polypeptide(L)' 'MCRPVTCKICGKTTWAGCGQHIAQVKAQVPPQRWCDGRHTAEETAAARKPGLLGRLLGR' A
#
# COMPACT_ATOMS: atom_id res chain seq x y z
N MET A 1 -13.57 -5.52 6.07
CA MET A 1 -12.99 -5.15 7.39
C MET A 1 -12.31 -3.79 7.25
N CYS A 2 -12.81 -2.77 7.94
CA CYS A 2 -12.25 -1.42 7.91
C CYS A 2 -11.03 -1.34 8.82
N ARG A 3 -9.84 -1.13 8.25
CA ARG A 3 -8.60 -1.06 9.03
C ARG A 3 -7.49 -0.30 8.31
N PRO A 4 -6.53 0.27 9.07
CA PRO A 4 -5.28 0.71 8.49
C PRO A 4 -4.51 -0.51 7.96
N VAL A 5 -3.88 -0.32 6.82
CA VAL A 5 -3.05 -1.29 6.12
C VAL A 5 -1.77 -0.60 5.66
N THR A 6 -0.71 -1.36 5.44
CA THR A 6 0.51 -0.84 4.82
C THR A 6 0.36 -0.85 3.30
N CYS A 7 0.68 0.26 2.65
CA CYS A 7 0.75 0.32 1.19
C CYS A 7 1.87 -0.60 0.70
N LYS A 8 1.56 -1.54 -0.19
CA LYS A 8 2.55 -2.47 -0.75
C LYS A 8 3.55 -1.80 -1.69
N ILE A 9 3.27 -0.57 -2.13
CA ILE A 9 4.11 0.19 -3.07
C ILE A 9 5.07 1.09 -2.30
N CYS A 10 4.57 1.98 -1.44
CA CYS A 10 5.39 2.98 -0.74
C CYS A 10 5.65 2.69 0.75
N GLY A 11 5.08 1.62 1.32
CA GLY A 11 5.27 1.25 2.74
C GLY A 11 4.56 2.17 3.74
N LYS A 12 3.87 3.23 3.31
CA LYS A 12 3.11 4.15 4.19
C LYS A 12 1.76 3.57 4.60
N THR A 13 1.14 4.14 5.63
CA THR A 13 -0.20 3.75 6.09
C THR A 13 -1.25 4.14 5.06
N THR A 14 -2.09 3.21 4.67
CA THR A 14 -3.27 3.41 3.83
C THR A 14 -4.50 2.76 4.48
N TRP A 15 -5.66 2.87 3.84
CA TRP A 15 -6.93 2.39 4.38
C TRP A 15 -7.56 1.34 3.49
N ALA A 16 -8.05 0.26 4.10
CA ALA A 16 -8.88 -0.74 3.43
C ALA A 16 -10.26 -0.78 4.11
N GLY A 17 -11.33 -0.56 3.34
CA GLY A 17 -12.72 -0.60 3.84
C GLY A 17 -13.60 0.55 3.34
N CYS A 18 -14.81 0.70 3.90
CA CYS A 18 -15.86 1.62 3.42
C CYS A 18 -15.67 3.10 3.75
N GLY A 19 -14.48 3.51 4.23
CA GLY A 19 -14.14 4.93 4.47
C GLY A 19 -14.86 5.65 5.63
N GLN A 20 -15.96 5.11 6.18
CA GLN A 20 -16.78 5.79 7.19
C GLN A 20 -16.00 6.23 8.46
N HIS A 21 -14.96 5.49 8.84
CA HIS A 21 -14.16 5.79 10.04
C HIS A 21 -12.74 6.28 9.74
N ILE A 22 -12.40 6.55 8.47
CA ILE A 22 -11.02 6.92 8.10
C ILE A 22 -10.61 8.29 8.66
N ALA A 23 -11.56 9.21 8.84
CA ALA A 23 -11.29 10.56 9.32
C ALA A 23 -10.71 10.56 10.75
N GLN A 24 -11.29 9.76 11.65
CA GLN A 24 -10.79 9.61 13.02
C GLN A 24 -9.39 8.98 13.06
N VAL A 25 -9.10 8.04 12.15
CA VAL A 25 -7.77 7.42 12.05
C VAL A 25 -6.75 8.40 11.46
N LYS A 26 -7.16 9.19 10.46
CA LYS A 26 -6.33 10.26 9.87
C LYS A 26 -5.98 11.34 10.89
N ALA A 27 -6.87 11.64 11.83
CA ALA A 27 -6.58 12.61 12.89
C ALA A 27 -5.46 12.14 13.85
N GLN A 28 -5.26 10.83 14.00
CA GLN A 28 -4.24 10.26 14.90
C GLN A 28 -2.88 10.01 14.22
N VAL A 29 -2.82 10.05 12.89
CA VAL A 29 -1.60 9.72 12.12
C VAL A 29 -1.15 10.95 11.34
N PRO A 30 0.10 11.42 11.51
CA PRO A 30 0.60 12.58 10.78
C PRO A 30 0.44 12.44 9.26
N PRO A 31 0.10 13.51 8.53
CA PRO A 31 -0.15 13.46 7.07
C PRO A 31 0.99 12.82 6.27
N GLN A 32 2.23 13.04 6.71
CA GLN A 32 3.44 12.52 6.07
C GLN A 32 3.55 10.98 6.09
N ARG A 33 2.84 10.32 7.02
CA ARG A 33 2.81 8.87 7.18
C ARG A 33 1.67 8.20 6.44
N TRP A 34 0.79 8.98 5.81
CA TRP A 34 -0.24 8.48 4.92
C TRP A 34 0.28 8.26 3.50
N CYS A 35 -0.17 7.17 2.91
CA CYS A 35 -0.15 6.98 1.48
C CYS A 35 -1.16 7.95 0.86
N ASP A 36 -0.73 8.71 -0.14
CA ASP A 36 -1.56 9.60 -0.94
C ASP A 36 -2.28 8.86 -2.07
N GLY A 37 -1.98 7.56 -2.25
CA GLY A 37 -2.55 6.71 -3.28
C GLY A 37 -2.01 7.01 -4.68
N ARG A 38 -0.97 7.85 -4.79
CA ARG A 38 -0.35 8.20 -6.07
C ARG A 38 0.98 7.49 -6.17
N HIS A 39 1.09 6.61 -7.16
CA HIS A 39 2.30 5.86 -7.45
C HIS A 39 2.61 5.92 -8.94
N THR A 40 3.88 6.03 -9.29
CA THR A 40 4.29 5.95 -10.68
C THR A 40 4.12 4.51 -11.21
N ALA A 41 4.14 4.39 -12.53
CA ALA A 41 4.17 3.08 -13.17
C ALA A 41 5.42 2.30 -12.75
N GLU A 42 6.58 2.97 -12.59
CA GLU A 42 7.81 2.31 -12.15
C GLU A 42 7.69 1.78 -10.72
N GLU A 43 7.17 2.58 -9.78
CA GLU A 43 6.98 2.17 -8.38
C GLU A 43 6.04 0.96 -8.28
N THR A 44 4.95 0.99 -9.05
CA THR A 44 3.99 -0.11 -9.09
C THR A 44 4.59 -1.37 -9.72
N ALA A 45 5.38 -1.22 -10.79
CA ALA A 45 6.06 -2.33 -11.46
C ALA A 45 7.14 -2.95 -10.55
N ALA A 46 7.89 -2.13 -9.80
CA ALA A 46 8.86 -2.59 -8.82
C ALA A 46 8.20 -3.42 -7.71
N ALA A 47 7.05 -2.97 -7.20
CA ALA A 47 6.28 -3.68 -6.17
C ALA A 47 5.67 -5.02 -6.64
N ARG A 48 5.49 -5.20 -7.96
CA ARG A 48 4.89 -6.41 -8.57
C ARG A 48 5.90 -7.48 -8.97
N LYS A 49 7.21 -7.22 -8.93
CA LYS A 49 8.20 -8.19 -9.44
C LYS A 49 8.07 -9.51 -8.67
N PRO A 50 7.70 -10.62 -9.32
CA PRO A 50 7.72 -11.92 -8.67
C PRO A 50 9.16 -12.19 -8.26
N GLY A 51 9.35 -12.64 -7.02
CA GLY A 51 10.68 -12.98 -6.52
C GLY A 51 11.41 -13.88 -7.51
N LEU A 52 12.73 -13.76 -7.56
CA LEU A 52 13.65 -14.50 -8.43
C LEU A 52 13.32 -16.01 -8.56
N LEU A 53 12.69 -16.60 -7.54
CA LEU A 53 12.25 -17.99 -7.46
C LEU A 53 11.10 -18.37 -8.42
N GLY A 54 10.24 -17.42 -8.83
CA GLY A 54 9.17 -17.67 -9.81
C GLY A 54 9.69 -17.90 -11.23
N ARG A 55 10.94 -17.50 -11.51
CA ARG A 55 11.62 -17.70 -12.79
C ARG A 55 12.43 -19.00 -12.87
N LEU A 56 12.70 -19.64 -11.72
CA LEU A 56 13.53 -20.85 -11.65
C LEU A 56 12.72 -22.16 -11.67
N LEU A 57 11.42 -22.13 -11.39
CA LEU A 57 10.57 -23.32 -11.19
C LEU A 57 9.48 -23.52 -12.26
N GLY A 58 9.53 -22.77 -13.37
CA GLY A 58 8.42 -22.68 -14.36
C GLY A 58 8.78 -23.11 -15.78
N ARG A 59 9.56 -24.18 -15.96
CA ARG A 59 9.73 -24.90 -17.23
C ARG A 59 8.96 -26.21 -17.15
#